data_AF-A0A846DDG4-F1
#
_entry.id   AF-A0A846DDG4-F1
#
_cell.length_a   1.000
_cell.length_b   1.000
_cell.length_c   1.000
_cell.angle_alpha   90.00
_cell.angle_beta   90.00
_cell.angle_gamma   90.00
#
_symmetry.space_group_name_H-M   'P 1'
#
loop_
_entity.id
_entity.type
_entity.pdbx_description
1 polymer ?
#
loop_
_entity_poly.entity_id
_entity_poly.type
_entity_poly.pdbx_seq_one_letter_code
_entity_poly.pdbx_strand_id
1 'polypeptide(L)'
;MNIETPNKISKRLSLAEIYQYYLNRWVLLIEPHLDDNLNILDGEVVYHTSDKEDLYNHLHLSGKYSSALEYIAKNELLRTSATSSKVGDFCNIY
;
A
#
# COMPACT_ATOMS: atom_id res chain seq x y z
N MET A 1 -8.99 32.10 6.83
CA MET A 1 -8.84 31.81 5.38
C MET A 1 -8.89 30.30 5.24
N ASN A 2 -10.04 29.75 4.83
CA ASN A 2 -10.13 28.35 4.45
C ASN A 2 -9.60 28.24 3.03
N ILE A 3 -8.40 27.69 2.90
CA ILE A 3 -7.80 27.40 1.60
C ILE A 3 -8.35 26.03 1.21
N GLU A 4 -9.42 26.01 0.42
CA GLU A 4 -9.86 24.81 -0.26
C GLU A 4 -8.80 24.45 -1.29
N THR A 5 -8.00 23.43 -1.00
CA THR A 5 -6.96 22.93 -1.91
C THR A 5 -7.58 22.27 -3.14
N PRO A 6 -7.01 22.51 -4.34
CA PRO A 6 -7.60 22.08 -5.60
C PRO A 6 -7.54 20.56 -5.74
N ASN A 7 -8.72 19.94 -5.81
CA ASN A 7 -8.98 18.61 -6.39
C ASN A 7 -7.86 17.55 -6.21
N LYS A 8 -7.42 17.36 -4.97
CA LYS A 8 -6.73 16.16 -4.54
C LYS A 8 -7.84 15.20 -4.16
N ILE A 9 -8.09 14.14 -4.92
CA ILE A 9 -8.91 13.03 -4.42
C ILE A 9 -8.04 12.27 -3.42
N SER A 10 -7.73 12.92 -2.30
CA SER A 10 -7.08 12.36 -1.14
C SER A 10 -8.13 11.55 -0.39
N LYS A 11 -8.24 10.28 -0.74
CA LYS A 11 -9.09 9.35 -0.01
C LYS A 11 -8.19 8.44 0.82
N ARG A 12 -8.38 8.48 2.14
CA ARG A 12 -7.81 7.47 3.02
C ARG A 12 -8.55 6.16 2.81
N LEU A 13 -7.81 5.12 2.47
CA LEU A 13 -8.34 3.81 2.11
C LEU A 13 -7.59 2.73 2.88
N SER A 14 -8.32 1.71 3.30
CA SER A 14 -7.72 0.48 3.79
C SER A 14 -7.01 -0.27 2.67
N LEU A 15 -6.05 -1.11 3.03
CA LEU A 15 -5.34 -1.96 2.07
C LEU A 15 -6.33 -2.78 1.21
N ALA A 16 -7.37 -3.34 1.83
CA ALA A 16 -8.40 -4.10 1.13
C ALA A 16 -9.13 -3.27 0.06
N GLU A 17 -9.46 -2.01 0.35
CA GLU A 17 -10.07 -1.10 -0.63
C GLU A 17 -9.08 -0.71 -1.72
N ILE A 18 -7.82 -0.45 -1.39
CA ILE A 18 -6.76 -0.13 -2.36
C ILE A 18 -6.62 -1.28 -3.37
N TYR A 19 -6.62 -2.54 -2.89
CA TYR A 19 -6.60 -3.72 -3.76
C TYR A 19 -7.81 -3.81 -4.69
N GLN A 20 -8.99 -3.43 -4.21
CA GLN A 20 -10.21 -3.46 -5.03
C GLN A 20 -10.23 -2.35 -6.10
N TYR A 21 -9.78 -1.14 -5.75
CA TYR A 21 -9.87 0.02 -6.64
C TYR A 21 -8.71 0.15 -7.62
N TYR A 22 -7.52 -0.31 -7.24
CA TYR A 22 -6.28 -0.01 -7.98
C TYR A 22 -5.52 -1.27 -8.43
N LEU A 23 -6.23 -2.38 -8.65
CA LEU A 23 -5.62 -3.62 -9.14
C LEU A 23 -4.76 -3.39 -10.40
N ASN A 24 -3.57 -3.97 -10.39
CA ASN A 24 -2.52 -3.85 -11.42
C ASN A 24 -2.03 -2.41 -11.65
N ARG A 25 -2.14 -1.53 -10.66
CA ARG A 25 -1.62 -0.16 -10.71
C ARG A 25 -0.60 0.08 -9.61
N TRP A 26 0.31 1.00 -9.89
CA TRP A 26 1.14 1.65 -8.89
C TRP A 26 0.31 2.68 -8.14
N VAL A 27 0.49 2.74 -6.82
CA VAL A 27 -0.21 3.66 -5.93
C VAL A 27 0.82 4.38 -5.08
N LEU A 28 0.73 5.71 -5.04
CA LEU A 28 1.46 6.57 -4.12
C LEU A 28 0.57 6.87 -2.92
N LEU A 29 1.02 6.42 -1.76
CA LEU A 29 0.37 6.61 -0.47
C LEU A 29 1.13 7.64 0.34
N ILE A 30 0.41 8.50 1.06
CA ILE A 30 0.98 9.33 2.12
C ILE A 30 0.41 8.93 3.48
N GLU A 31 1.20 9.21 4.51
CA GLU A 31 0.91 8.88 5.90
C GLU A 31 0.44 7.42 6.09
N PRO A 32 1.19 6.44 5.52
CA PRO A 32 0.80 5.04 5.62
C PRO A 32 0.82 4.61 7.09
N HIS A 33 -0.25 3.94 7.51
CA HIS A 33 -0.28 3.23 8.77
C HIS A 33 0.23 1.82 8.53
N LEU A 34 1.27 1.45 9.27
CA LEU A 34 1.96 0.16 9.12
C LEU A 34 1.67 -0.74 10.33
N ASP A 35 1.64 -2.06 10.10
CA ASP A 35 1.66 -3.04 11.17
C ASP A 35 3.09 -3.28 11.72
N ASP A 36 3.22 -4.16 12.70
CA ASP A 36 4.50 -4.51 13.32
C ASP A 36 5.51 -5.14 12.34
N ASN A 37 5.03 -5.63 11.19
CA ASN A 37 5.85 -6.22 10.12
C ASN A 37 6.11 -5.24 8.98
N LEU A 38 5.80 -3.95 9.16
CA LEU A 38 5.91 -2.89 8.15
C LEU A 38 4.98 -3.07 6.94
N ASN A 39 3.92 -3.87 7.06
CA ASN A 39 2.88 -3.97 6.02
C ASN A 39 1.92 -2.79 6.12
N ILE A 40 1.48 -2.27 4.98
CA ILE A 40 0.52 -1.17 4.92
C ILE A 40 -0.86 -1.67 5.33
N LEU A 41 -1.45 -1.10 6.38
CA LEU A 41 -2.83 -1.34 6.80
C LEU A 41 -3.81 -0.41 6.09
N ASP A 42 -3.45 0.88 6.03
CA ASP A 42 -4.23 1.94 5.39
C ASP A 42 -3.33 3.15 5.06
N GLY A 43 -3.80 4.03 4.18
CA GLY A 43 -3.10 5.26 3.84
C GLY A 43 -3.91 6.16 2.93
N GLU A 44 -3.46 7.40 2.74
CA GLU A 44 -4.10 8.33 1.82
C GLU A 44 -3.51 8.16 0.42
N VAL A 45 -4.35 7.75 -0.54
CA VAL A 45 -3.94 7.64 -1.94
C VAL A 45 -3.91 9.04 -2.54
N VAL A 46 -2.74 9.45 -3.03
CA VAL A 46 -2.55 10.77 -3.64
C VAL A 46 -2.29 10.69 -5.13
N TYR A 47 -1.86 9.53 -5.63
CA TYR A 47 -1.64 9.29 -7.04
C TYR A 47 -1.71 7.80 -7.35
N HIS A 48 -2.16 7.45 -8.57
CA HIS A 48 -2.10 6.08 -9.06
C HIS A 48 -1.88 6.06 -10.56
N THR A 49 -1.16 5.07 -11.07
CA THR A 49 -0.87 4.95 -12.50
C THR A 49 -0.50 3.51 -12.85
N SER A 50 -0.67 3.12 -14.11
CA SER A 50 -0.17 1.83 -14.60
C SER A 50 1.32 1.88 -14.94
N ASP A 51 1.89 3.08 -15.10
CA ASP A 51 3.29 3.29 -15.48
C ASP A 51 4.13 3.69 -14.26
N LYS A 52 5.21 2.94 -14.03
CA LYS A 52 6.11 3.20 -12.91
C LYS A 52 6.86 4.53 -13.07
N GLU A 53 7.24 4.92 -14.28
CA GLU A 53 8.00 6.15 -14.51
C GLU A 53 7.16 7.39 -14.21
N ASP A 54 5.88 7.33 -14.59
CA ASP A 54 4.89 8.35 -14.29
C ASP A 54 4.70 8.53 -12.78
N LEU A 55 4.72 7.45 -12.00
CA LEU A 55 4.68 7.51 -10.53
C LEU A 55 5.90 8.27 -9.95
N TYR A 56 7.10 8.01 -10.49
CA TYR A 56 8.32 8.71 -10.05
C TYR A 56 8.26 10.21 -10.33
N ASN A 57 7.73 10.61 -11.47
CA ASN A 57 7.53 12.02 -11.82
C ASN A 57 6.58 12.73 -10.84
N HIS A 58 5.68 11.98 -10.20
CA HIS A 58 4.70 12.47 -9.24
C HIS A 58 5.10 12.26 -7.76
N LEU A 59 6.33 11.81 -7.46
CA LEU A 59 6.81 11.68 -6.08
C LEU A 59 6.72 12.98 -5.28
N HIS A 60 6.88 14.13 -5.94
CA HIS A 60 6.78 15.44 -5.33
C HIS A 60 5.41 15.69 -4.66
N LEU A 61 4.36 14.96 -5.05
CA LEU A 61 3.03 15.02 -4.42
C LEU A 61 3.03 14.53 -2.97
N SER A 62 4.02 13.72 -2.57
CA SER A 62 4.21 13.32 -1.16
C SER A 62 4.63 14.49 -0.27
N GLY A 63 5.26 15.53 -0.84
CA GLY A 63 5.67 16.72 -0.12
C GLY A 63 6.57 16.42 1.09
N LYS A 64 6.05 16.70 2.29
CA LYS A 64 6.76 16.47 3.57
C LYS A 64 6.26 15.23 4.32
N TYR A 65 5.28 14.53 3.77
CA TYR A 65 4.66 13.39 4.43
C TYR A 65 5.50 12.13 4.21
N SER A 66 5.47 11.22 5.21
CA SER A 66 5.94 9.86 4.99
C SER A 66 5.14 9.25 3.83
N SER A 67 5.81 8.61 2.89
CA SER A 67 5.17 8.05 1.70
C SER A 67 5.60 6.62 1.44
N ALA A 68 4.69 5.87 0.81
CA ALA A 68 4.93 4.51 0.36
C ALA A 68 4.50 4.37 -1.10
N LEU A 69 5.26 3.59 -1.85
CA LEU A 69 4.96 3.20 -3.21
C LEU A 69 4.60 1.73 -3.20
N GLU A 70 3.38 1.41 -3.60
CA GLU A 70 2.92 0.02 -3.64
C GLU A 70 2.44 -0.32 -5.05
N TYR A 71 2.92 -1.45 -5.59
CA TYR A 71 2.32 -2.03 -6.79
C TYR A 71 1.26 -3.03 -6.38
N ILE A 72 0.02 -2.74 -6.74
CA ILE A 72 -1.14 -3.55 -6.38
C ILE A 72 -1.26 -4.72 -7.35
N ALA A 73 -0.39 -5.71 -7.19
CA ALA A 73 -0.48 -6.95 -7.95
C ALA A 73 -1.68 -7.78 -7.48
N LYS A 74 -2.31 -8.52 -8.41
CA LYS A 74 -3.23 -9.58 -8.05
C LYS A 74 -2.48 -10.63 -7.25
N ASN A 75 -2.66 -10.62 -5.93
CA ASN A 75 -2.02 -11.58 -5.06
C ASN A 75 -2.78 -12.92 -5.13
N GLU A 76 -2.35 -13.83 -6.00
CA GLU A 76 -2.90 -15.19 -6.08
C GLU A 76 -2.41 -16.10 -4.93
N LEU A 77 -1.52 -15.61 -4.03
CA LEU A 77 -0.77 -16.48 -3.12
C LEU A 77 -0.72 -16.04 -1.65
N LEU A 78 -1.79 -15.49 -1.05
CA LEU A 78 -1.87 -15.37 0.42
C LEU A 78 -3.28 -15.60 1.01
N ARG A 79 -4.06 -16.54 0.46
CA ARG A 79 -5.27 -17.03 1.14
C ARG A 79 -5.21 -18.49 1.61
N THR A 80 -4.12 -19.22 1.34
CA THR A 80 -4.01 -20.64 1.71
C THR A 80 -3.11 -20.96 2.90
N SER A 81 -2.41 -19.99 3.52
CA SER A 81 -1.50 -20.30 4.65
C SER A 81 -2.02 -19.97 6.05
N ALA A 82 -3.19 -19.33 6.19
CA ALA A 82 -3.75 -19.00 7.51
C ALA A 82 -4.79 -20.01 8.05
N THR A 83 -4.75 -21.26 7.59
CA THR A 83 -5.49 -22.38 8.21
C THR A 83 -4.68 -23.68 8.14
N SER A 84 -3.72 -23.84 9.06
CA SER A 84 -3.46 -25.15 9.67
C SER A 84 -2.53 -24.99 10.87
N SER A 85 -3.12 -24.87 12.06
CA SER A 85 -2.46 -25.36 13.27
C SER A 85 -2.04 -26.82 13.05
N LYS A 86 -0.74 -27.10 13.09
CA LYS A 86 -0.19 -28.36 13.58
C LYS A 86 1.31 -28.21 13.87
N VAL A 87 1.61 -28.23 15.18
CA VAL A 87 2.74 -28.89 15.86
C VAL A 87 3.79 -29.52 14.94
N GLY A 88 5.06 -29.15 15.12
CA GLY A 88 6.19 -29.83 14.49
C GLY A 88 7.54 -29.14 14.70
N ASP A 89 8.05 -29.20 15.93
CA ASP A 89 9.40 -29.69 16.26
C ASP A 89 10.54 -29.61 15.21
N PHE A 90 11.66 -29.03 15.68
CA PHE A 90 13.06 -29.18 15.25
C PHE A 90 13.47 -28.84 13.81
N CYS A 91 14.36 -27.84 13.68
CA CYS A 91 15.70 -28.11 13.13
C CYS A 91 16.72 -27.04 13.59
N ASN A 92 17.59 -27.46 14.49
CA ASN A 92 18.95 -26.91 14.65
C ASN A 92 19.77 -27.37 13.46
N ILE A 93 20.56 -26.50 12.82
CA ILE A 93 21.78 -26.93 12.13
C ILE A 93 22.82 -25.80 12.02
N TYR A 94 23.92 -26.05 12.75
CA TYR A 94 25.30 -25.52 12.72
C TYR A 94 25.57 -24.06 13.07
#